data_AF-A0AAJ2SCG2-F1
#
_entry.id   AF-A0AAJ2SCG2-F1
#
_cell.length_a   1.000
_cell.length_b   1.000
_cell.length_c   1.000
_cell.angle_alpha   90.00
_cell.angle_beta   90.00
_cell.angle_gamma   90.00
#
_symmetry.space_group_name_H-M   'P 1'
#
loop_
_entity.id
_entity.type
_entity.pdbx_description
1 polymer ?
#
loop_
_entity_poly.entity_id
_entity_poly.type
_entity_poly.pdbx_seq_one_letter_code
_entity_poly.pdbx_strand_id
1 'polypeptide(L)'
;MLKTSLLFFATALCEIIGCYLPWLWLKRGATVWLLLPAGLSLALFVWLLTLHPAASGRVYAAYGGVYIATALLWLRYVDGVRLSVYDWAGAVVALCGMLIIVAGWGRG
;
A
#
# COMPACT_ATOMS: atom_id res chain seq x y z
N MET A 1 10.54 8.59 12.49
CA MET A 1 10.77 7.52 11.49
C MET A 1 9.84 6.34 11.71
N LEU A 2 9.88 5.63 12.85
CA LEU A 2 9.01 4.47 13.09
C LEU A 2 7.51 4.78 12.98
N LYS A 3 7.04 5.88 13.59
CA LYS A 3 5.63 6.32 13.48
C LYS A 3 5.18 6.57 12.03
N THR A 4 6.06 7.18 11.23
CA THR A 4 5.77 7.51 9.82
C THR A 4 5.75 6.25 8.96
N SER A 5 6.70 5.33 9.15
CA SER A 5 6.70 4.03 8.46
C SER A 5 5.48 3.18 8.81
N LEU A 6 5.05 3.19 10.08
CA LEU A 6 3.83 2.51 10.51
C LEU A 6 2.59 3.12 9.87
N LEU A 7 2.56 4.45 9.74
CA LEU A 7 1.50 5.18 9.06
C LEU A 7 1.44 4.79 7.58
N PHE A 8 2.58 4.79 6.87
CA PHE A 8 2.64 4.32 5.47
C PHE A 8 2.15 2.88 5.30
N PHE A 9 2.51 1.98 6.23
CA PHE A 9 2.05 0.59 6.18
C PHE A 9 0.54 0.47 6.43
N ALA A 10 0.00 1.19 7.41
CA ALA A 10 -1.44 1.23 7.66
C ALA A 10 -2.20 1.82 6.47
N THR A 11 -1.68 2.88 5.85
CA THR A 11 -2.21 3.45 4.60
C THR A 11 -2.24 2.39 3.49
N ALA A 12 -1.15 1.63 3.32
CA ALA A 12 -1.05 0.61 2.27
C ALA A 12 -2.05 -0.52 2.46
N LEU A 13 -2.22 -0.95 3.71
CA LEU A 13 -3.19 -1.97 4.05
C LEU A 13 -4.63 -1.52 3.77
N CYS A 14 -4.97 -0.28 4.13
CA CYS A 14 -6.29 0.30 3.87
C CYS A 14 -6.59 0.39 2.36
N GLU A 15 -5.61 0.77 1.53
CA GLU A 15 -5.80 0.81 0.08
C GLU A 15 -6.01 -0.60 -0.49
N ILE A 16 -5.15 -1.56 -0.11
CA ILE A 16 -5.23 -2.94 -0.60
C ILE A 16 -6.57 -3.56 -0.22
N ILE A 17 -7.03 -3.40 1.02
CA ILE A 17 -8.35 -3.88 1.47
C ILE A 17 -9.48 -3.20 0.68
N GLY A 18 -9.39 -1.87 0.53
CA GLY A 18 -10.37 -1.06 -0.20
C GLY A 18 -10.53 -1.48 -1.66
N CYS A 19 -9.43 -1.88 -2.31
CA CYS A 19 -9.44 -2.36 -3.70
C CYS A 19 -9.75 -3.86 -3.83
N TYR A 20 -9.37 -4.67 -2.84
CA TYR A 20 -9.56 -6.11 -2.84
C TYR A 20 -11.04 -6.51 -2.65
N LEU A 21 -11.76 -5.83 -1.76
CA LEU A 21 -13.16 -6.14 -1.45
C LEU A 21 -14.10 -5.99 -2.67
N PRO A 22 -14.03 -4.92 -3.48
CA PRO A 22 -14.77 -4.82 -4.74
C PRO A 22 -14.33 -5.85 -5.77
N TRP A 23 -13.03 -6.16 -5.85
CA TRP A 23 -12.53 -7.22 -6.72
C TRP A 23 -13.13 -8.58 -6.35
N LEU A 24 -13.23 -8.88 -5.05
CA LEU A 24 -13.84 -10.10 -4.54
C LEU A 24 -15.32 -10.21 -4.92
N TRP A 25 -16.07 -9.10 -4.84
CA TRP A 25 -17.45 -9.04 -5.31
C TRP A 25 -17.54 -9.32 -6.82
N LEU A 26 -16.78 -8.60 -7.65
CA LEU A 26 -16.88 -8.68 -9.10
C LEU A 26 -16.33 -9.98 -9.70
N LYS A 27 -15.25 -10.53 -9.12
CA LYS A 27 -14.56 -11.71 -9.68
C LYS A 27 -14.91 -13.03 -8.99
N ARG A 28 -15.28 -13.01 -7.71
CA ARG A 28 -15.64 -14.23 -6.95
C ARG A 28 -17.11 -14.32 -6.57
N GLY A 29 -17.95 -13.38 -7.03
CA GLY A 29 -19.39 -13.40 -6.75
C GLY A 29 -19.73 -13.20 -5.28
N ALA A 30 -18.83 -12.58 -4.51
CA ALA A 30 -19.07 -12.28 -3.11
C ALA A 30 -20.19 -11.25 -2.93
N THR A 31 -20.60 -10.95 -1.70
CA THR A 31 -21.77 -10.10 -1.49
C THR A 31 -21.47 -8.62 -1.76
N VAL A 32 -22.42 -7.90 -2.38
CA VAL A 32 -22.34 -6.42 -2.61
C VAL A 32 -22.13 -5.62 -1.33
N TRP A 33 -22.53 -6.17 -0.18
CA TRP A 33 -22.31 -5.60 1.15
C TRP A 33 -20.82 -5.33 1.46
N LEU A 34 -19.88 -5.96 0.74
CA LEU A 34 -18.44 -5.68 0.85
C LEU A 34 -18.04 -4.29 0.33
N LEU A 35 -18.90 -3.61 -0.44
CA LEU A 35 -18.63 -2.25 -0.92
C LEU A 35 -18.66 -1.21 0.21
N LEU A 36 -19.45 -1.44 1.28
CA LEU A 36 -19.47 -0.58 2.45
C LEU A 36 -18.12 -0.55 3.19
N PRO A 37 -17.56 -1.70 3.64
CA PRO A 37 -16.24 -1.71 4.26
C PRO A 37 -15.13 -1.31 3.27
N ALA A 38 -15.29 -1.57 1.96
CA ALA A 38 -14.36 -1.08 0.94
C ALA A 38 -14.30 0.45 0.90
N GLY A 39 -15.46 1.11 0.84
CA GLY A 39 -15.57 2.56 0.84
C GLY A 39 -15.02 3.20 2.11
N LEU A 40 -15.30 2.60 3.27
CA LEU A 40 -14.72 3.04 4.55
C LEU A 40 -13.19 2.91 4.57
N SER A 41 -12.66 1.81 4.04
CA SER A 41 -11.21 1.58 3.95
C SER A 41 -10.53 2.61 3.04
N LEU A 42 -11.14 2.94 1.90
CA LEU A 42 -10.63 3.98 1.00
C LEU A 42 -10.73 5.39 1.62
N ALA A 43 -11.81 5.70 2.33
CA ALA A 43 -11.94 6.96 3.06
C ALA A 43 -10.85 7.11 4.14
N LEU A 44 -10.58 6.03 4.88
CA LEU A 44 -9.48 5.97 5.85
C LEU A 44 -8.12 6.15 5.16
N PHE A 45 -7.87 5.50 4.03
CA PHE A 45 -6.65 5.66 3.25
C PHE A 45 -6.38 7.13 2.88
N VAL A 46 -7.39 7.82 2.32
CA VAL A 46 -7.26 9.23 1.95
C VAL A 46 -7.00 10.09 3.19
N TRP A 47 -7.69 9.83 4.30
CA TRP A 47 -7.47 10.55 5.55
C TRP A 47 -6.05 10.34 6.09
N LEU A 48 -5.54 9.11 6.12
CA LEU A 48 -4.17 8.81 6.55
C LEU A 48 -3.10 9.50 5.68
N LEU A 49 -3.35 9.68 4.38
CA LEU A 49 -2.44 10.43 3.51
C LEU A 49 -2.31 11.90 3.93
N THR A 50 -3.38 12.52 4.44
CA THR A 50 -3.33 13.93 4.90
C THR A 50 -2.46 14.14 6.14
N LEU A 51 -2.21 13.08 6.92
CA LEU A 51 -1.39 13.12 8.13
C LEU A 51 0.12 13.12 7.84
N HIS A 52 0.54 12.94 6.59
CA HIS A 52 1.95 12.90 6.23
C HIS A 52 2.54 14.31 6.08
N PRO A 53 3.65 14.65 6.78
CA PRO A 53 4.20 16.00 6.83
C PRO A 53 5.03 16.41 5.58
N ALA A 54 4.79 15.81 4.41
CA ALA A 54 5.52 16.09 3.16
C ALA A 54 4.66 16.77 2.10
N ALA A 55 5.33 17.32 1.09
CA ALA A 55 4.71 17.55 -0.21
C ALA A 55 4.04 16.25 -0.72
N SER A 56 2.77 16.34 -1.10
CA SER A 56 1.94 15.19 -1.48
C SER A 56 2.62 14.24 -2.47
N GLY A 57 3.29 14.77 -3.51
CA GLY A 57 4.01 13.97 -4.50
C GLY A 57 5.15 13.11 -3.92
N ARG A 58 5.90 13.62 -2.92
CA ARG A 58 6.95 12.86 -2.24
C ARG A 58 6.36 11.77 -1.34
N VAL A 59 5.20 12.03 -0.71
CA VAL A 59 4.46 11.01 0.06
C VAL A 59 4.05 9.87 -0.84
N TYR A 60 3.40 10.16 -1.98
CA TYR A 60 2.96 9.12 -2.92
C TYR A 60 4.12 8.29 -3.47
N ALA A 61 5.25 8.94 -3.79
CA ALA A 61 6.41 8.23 -4.31
C ALA A 61 7.08 7.32 -3.26
N ALA A 62 7.16 7.78 -2.00
CA ALA A 62 7.66 6.94 -0.92
C ALA A 62 6.67 5.81 -0.57
N TYR A 63 5.38 6.13 -0.53
CA TYR A 63 4.29 5.20 -0.30
C TYR A 63 4.30 4.03 -1.29
N GLY A 64 4.56 4.29 -2.57
CA GLY A 64 4.59 3.26 -3.61
C GLY A 64 5.53 2.09 -3.31
N GLY A 65 6.68 2.35 -2.68
CA GLY A 65 7.59 1.28 -2.26
C GLY A 65 7.00 0.38 -1.16
N VAL A 66 6.36 0.97 -0.16
CA VAL A 66 5.65 0.24 0.91
C VAL A 66 4.46 -0.52 0.34
N TYR A 67 3.74 0.08 -0.60
CA TYR A 67 2.61 -0.54 -1.28
C TYR A 67 3.03 -1.82 -2.01
N ILE A 68 4.10 -1.77 -2.82
CA ILE A 68 4.60 -2.96 -3.53
C ILE A 68 4.97 -4.08 -2.54
N ALA A 69 5.72 -3.76 -1.47
CA ALA A 69 6.07 -4.76 -0.46
C ALA A 69 4.82 -5.38 0.20
N THR A 70 3.84 -4.54 0.56
CA THR A 70 2.59 -4.99 1.22
C THR A 70 1.72 -5.81 0.26
N ALA A 71 1.64 -5.43 -1.02
CA ALA A 71 0.89 -6.15 -2.04
C ALA A 71 1.48 -7.54 -2.31
N LEU A 72 2.81 -7.68 -2.31
CA LEU A 72 3.47 -8.98 -2.46
C LEU A 72 3.27 -9.88 -1.22
N LEU A 73 3.29 -9.31 -0.02
CA LEU A 73 2.91 -10.05 1.19
C LEU A 73 1.44 -10.48 1.13
N TRP A 74 0.54 -9.61 0.65
CA TRP A 74 -0.87 -9.94 0.46
C TRP A 74 -1.04 -11.10 -0.53
N LEU A 75 -0.36 -11.02 -1.68
CA LEU A 75 -0.34 -12.08 -2.68
C LEU A 75 0.12 -13.42 -2.09
N ARG A 76 1.08 -13.37 -1.15
CA ARG A 76 1.61 -14.56 -0.46
C ARG A 76 0.65 -15.14 0.57
N TYR A 77 0.06 -14.30 1.41
CA TYR A 77 -0.69 -14.74 2.59
C TYR A 77 -2.20 -14.85 2.36
N VAL A 78 -2.78 -13.96 1.55
CA VAL A 78 -4.22 -13.91 1.28
C VAL A 78 -4.57 -14.67 0.01
N ASP A 79 -3.83 -14.41 -1.08
CA ASP A 79 -4.08 -15.11 -2.35
C ASP A 79 -3.37 -16.48 -2.41
N GLY A 80 -2.46 -16.77 -1.47
CA GLY A 80 -1.79 -18.07 -1.33
C GLY A 80 -0.74 -18.38 -2.42
N VAL A 81 -0.40 -17.40 -3.26
CA VAL A 81 0.54 -17.56 -4.37
C VAL A 81 1.98 -17.53 -3.84
N ARG A 82 2.86 -18.40 -4.36
CA ARG A 82 4.28 -18.36 -3.99
C ARG A 82 4.95 -17.20 -4.72
N LEU A 83 5.62 -16.33 -3.97
CA LEU A 83 6.46 -15.27 -4.52
C LEU A 83 7.66 -15.88 -5.24
N SER A 84 7.85 -15.48 -6.49
CA SER A 84 9.01 -15.83 -7.30
C SER A 84 10.23 -15.00 -6.89
N VAL A 85 11.42 -15.43 -7.37
CA VAL A 85 12.66 -14.66 -7.18
C VAL A 85 12.55 -13.26 -7.82
N TYR A 86 11.81 -13.13 -8.92
CA TYR A 86 11.57 -11.85 -9.58
C TYR A 86 10.70 -10.92 -8.73
N ASP A 87 9.70 -11.46 -8.03
CA ASP A 87 8.85 -10.67 -7.12
C ASP A 87 9.67 -10.10 -5.95
N TRP A 88 10.53 -10.93 -5.36
CA TRP A 88 11.44 -10.49 -4.31
C TRP A 88 12.45 -9.45 -4.80
N ALA A 89 13.04 -9.65 -5.98
CA ALA A 89 13.96 -8.68 -6.57
C ALA A 89 13.25 -7.34 -6.85
N GLY A 90 12.04 -7.38 -7.41
CA GLY A 90 11.22 -6.19 -7.65
C GLY A 90 10.87 -5.46 -6.35
N ALA A 91 10.51 -6.19 -5.29
CA ALA A 91 10.25 -5.63 -3.97
C ALA A 91 11.46 -4.85 -3.43
N VAL A 92 12.65 -5.46 -3.51
CA VAL A 92 13.89 -4.84 -3.04
C VAL A 92 14.21 -3.58 -3.84
N VAL A 93 14.11 -3.63 -5.18
CA VAL A 93 14.35 -2.47 -6.05
C VAL A 93 13.38 -1.33 -5.74
N ALA A 94 12.09 -1.64 -5.57
CA ALA A 94 11.07 -0.66 -5.22
C ALA A 94 11.33 0.00 -3.87
N LEU A 95 11.70 -0.79 -2.86
CA LEU A 95 12.08 -0.29 -1.53
C LEU A 95 13.34 0.57 -1.59
N CYS A 96 14.35 0.18 -2.36
CA CYS A 96 15.54 1.00 -2.59
C CYS A 96 15.19 2.35 -3.24
N GLY A 97 14.33 2.35 -4.27
CA GLY A 97 13.85 3.57 -4.91
C GLY A 97 13.13 4.50 -3.92
N MET A 98 12.23 3.95 -3.11
CA MET A 98 11.59 4.67 -2.01
C MET A 98 12.62 5.29 -1.05
N LEU A 99 13.61 4.51 -0.59
CA LEU A 99 14.62 4.99 0.35
C LEU A 99 15.44 6.15 -0.21
N ILE A 100 15.76 6.12 -1.51
CA ILE A 100 16.45 7.22 -2.21
C ILE A 100 15.61 8.50 -2.17
N ILE A 101 14.31 8.39 -2.46
CA ILE A 101 13.38 9.54 -2.46
C ILE A 101 13.23 10.12 -1.04
N VAL A 102 13.08 9.25 -0.04
CA VAL A 102 12.98 9.66 1.37
C VAL A 102 14.28 10.32 1.85
N ALA A 103 15.44 9.79 1.46
CA ALA A 103 16.74 10.39 1.79
C ALA A 103 16.95 11.77 1.14
N GLY A 104 16.33 12.02 -0.02
CA GLY A 104 16.35 13.32 -0.70
C GLY A 104 15.45 14.39 -0.07
N TRP A 105 14.56 14.02 0.86
CA TRP A 105 13.57 14.94 1.41
C TRP A 105 14.19 16.09 2.23
N GLY A 106 15.23 15.82 3.00
CA GLY A 106 15.91 16.83 3.84
C GLY A 106 16.93 17.71 3.11
N ARG A 107 17.10 17.56 1.79
CA ARG A 107 18.14 18.25 1.00
C ARG A 107 17.61 19.34 0.05
N GLY A 108 16.35 19.76 0.21
CA GLY A 108 15.74 20.79 -0.63
C GLY A 108 14.78 21.68 0.13
#